data_AF-A0A7R8CWX0-F1
#
_entry.id   AF-A0A7R8CWX0-F1
#
_cell.length_a   1.000
_cell.length_b   1.000
_cell.length_c   1.000
_cell.angle_alpha   90.00
_cell.angle_beta   90.00
_cell.angle_gamma   90.00
#
_symmetry.space_group_name_H-M   'P 1'
#
loop_
_entity.id
_entity.type
_entity.pdbx_description
1 polymer ?
#
loop_
_entity_poly.entity_id
_entity_poly.type
_entity_poly.pdbx_seq_one_letter_code
_entity_poly.pdbx_strand_id
1 'polypeptide(L)'
;MKVLLSLTILVGISLGAQDIRLFSETNLQGTSKLVSRNEEDLQLIGFNNKAKPAFVGNYNKMVTYVWGQNFKLSTMGGINGKVSSIRHSGVDDLSANTLNFYEGPRSMGIEQNVYKDSPKLNYDKFDKSIIITGCKPFTLYEKENFGGKRICVYPNYTSTPCKPGFLEKPSAFGHFADQVSSVRLGCFSKKIEFLILVKW
;
A
#
# COMPACT_ATOMS: atom_id res chain seq x y z
N MET A 1 -17.26 22.73 5.83
CA MET A 1 -15.81 23.03 5.66
C MET A 1 -15.12 21.72 5.32
N LYS A 2 -14.77 21.48 4.05
CA LYS A 2 -14.12 20.23 3.62
C LYS A 2 -12.67 20.25 4.13
N VAL A 3 -12.40 19.52 5.20
CA VAL A 3 -11.02 19.18 5.56
C VAL A 3 -10.46 18.38 4.39
N LEU A 4 -9.48 18.93 3.69
CA LEU A 4 -8.64 18.18 2.75
C LEU A 4 -7.85 17.16 3.56
N LEU A 5 -8.49 16.05 3.92
CA LEU A 5 -7.84 14.84 4.42
C LEU A 5 -7.05 14.27 3.26
N SER A 6 -5.74 14.51 3.20
CA SER A 6 -4.91 13.74 2.28
C SER A 6 -3.46 13.79 2.71
N LEU A 7 -3.03 12.79 3.49
CA LEU A 7 -1.67 12.27 3.38
C LEU A 7 -1.50 10.95 4.14
N THR A 8 -1.50 9.85 3.41
CA THR A 8 -1.30 8.51 3.98
C THR A 8 0.13 8.06 3.71
N ILE A 9 0.85 7.66 4.77
CA ILE A 9 2.04 6.82 4.62
C ILE A 9 1.56 5.39 4.69
N LEU A 10 1.91 4.58 3.70
CA LEU A 10 1.55 3.17 3.68
C LEU A 10 2.78 2.27 3.79
N VAL A 11 2.77 1.39 4.78
CA VAL A 11 3.94 0.59 5.16
C VAL A 11 3.78 -0.89 4.83
N GLY A 12 4.72 -1.45 4.07
CA GLY A 12 4.94 -2.89 3.93
C GLY A 12 5.87 -3.42 5.04
N ILE A 13 5.37 -4.36 5.85
CA ILE A 13 5.82 -4.71 7.23
C ILE A 13 6.92 -5.78 7.27
N SER A 14 7.91 -5.82 8.17
CA SER A 14 8.71 -7.05 8.38
C SER A 14 8.97 -7.31 9.86
N LEU A 15 8.40 -8.42 10.38
CA LEU A 15 8.59 -9.07 11.70
C LEU A 15 8.73 -8.16 12.93
N GLY A 16 7.68 -8.08 13.73
CA GLY A 16 7.61 -7.33 15.00
C GLY A 16 6.47 -6.32 14.99
N ALA A 17 6.16 -5.72 16.15
CA ALA A 17 5.12 -4.70 16.31
C ALA A 17 5.14 -3.72 15.12
N GLN A 18 3.96 -3.41 14.57
CA GLN A 18 3.76 -2.55 13.39
C GLN A 18 4.03 -1.08 13.72
N ASP A 19 5.22 -0.79 14.21
CA ASP A 19 5.52 0.45 14.89
C ASP A 19 6.23 1.40 13.95
N ILE A 20 5.51 2.43 13.53
CA ILE A 20 6.08 3.55 12.81
C ILE A 20 6.45 4.61 13.84
N ARG A 21 7.74 4.92 13.91
CA ARG A 21 8.23 6.05 14.71
C ARG A 21 8.35 7.29 13.83
N LEU A 22 7.50 8.27 14.09
CA LEU A 22 7.54 9.59 13.46
C LEU A 22 8.42 10.53 14.28
N PHE A 23 9.08 11.47 13.60
CA PHE A 23 9.93 12.51 14.19
C PHE A 23 9.52 13.87 13.65
N SER A 24 9.51 14.90 14.51
CA SER A 24 9.15 16.26 14.09
C SER A 24 10.29 17.01 13.39
N GLU A 25 11.50 16.45 13.47
CA GLU A 25 12.71 16.98 12.86
C GLU A 25 13.44 15.91 12.05
N THR A 26 14.35 16.36 11.20
CA THR A 26 15.21 15.47 10.40
C THR A 26 16.23 14.75 11.27
N ASN A 27 16.93 13.74 10.74
CA ASN A 27 17.97 13.00 11.44
C ASN A 27 17.50 12.33 12.75
N LEU A 28 16.21 11.94 12.82
CA LEU A 28 15.60 11.28 13.98
C LEU A 28 15.59 12.15 15.25
N GLN A 29 15.43 13.47 15.09
CA GLN A 29 15.42 14.44 16.18
C GLN A 29 14.01 14.99 16.47
N GLY A 30 13.94 15.81 17.53
CA GLY A 30 12.70 16.47 17.97
C GLY A 30 11.74 15.52 18.70
N THR A 31 10.47 15.93 18.75
CA THR A 31 9.40 15.10 19.33
C THR A 31 9.18 13.85 18.47
N SER A 32 8.98 12.70 19.12
CA SER A 32 8.67 11.46 18.42
C SER A 32 7.34 10.86 18.84
N LYS A 33 6.69 10.15 17.91
CA LYS A 33 5.45 9.43 18.16
C LYS A 33 5.54 8.03 17.58
N LEU A 34 5.19 7.03 18.39
CA LEU A 34 5.02 5.66 17.94
C LEU A 34 3.58 5.48 17.47
N VAL A 35 3.41 4.94 16.27
CA VAL A 35 2.11 4.65 15.65
C VAL A 35 2.11 3.18 15.28
N SER A 36 1.33 2.38 16.02
CA SER A 36 1.31 0.92 15.92
C SER A 36 0.14 0.36 15.11
N ARG A 37 -0.73 1.25 14.62
CA ARG A 37 -2.00 0.93 13.95
C ARG A 37 -2.35 2.01 12.94
N ASN A 38 -3.40 1.77 12.16
CA ASN A 38 -3.94 2.80 11.28
C ASN A 38 -4.36 4.01 12.11
N GLU A 39 -3.91 5.19 11.70
CA GLU A 39 -4.27 6.47 12.32
C GLU A 39 -4.79 7.37 11.20
N GLU A 40 -6.11 7.50 11.12
CA GLU A 40 -6.79 8.25 10.06
C GLU A 40 -6.60 9.76 10.20
N ASP A 41 -6.34 10.22 11.42
CA ASP A 41 -6.06 11.62 11.73
C ASP A 41 -4.99 11.73 12.82
N LEU A 42 -3.77 12.13 12.43
CA LEU A 42 -2.66 12.35 13.33
C LEU A 42 -2.88 13.54 14.29
N GLN A 43 -3.91 14.37 14.08
CA GLN A 43 -4.30 15.40 15.03
C GLN A 43 -4.78 14.79 16.34
N LEU A 44 -5.47 13.65 16.29
CA LEU A 44 -5.97 12.92 17.47
C LEU A 44 -4.83 12.47 18.39
N ILE A 45 -3.63 12.30 17.84
CA ILE A 45 -2.44 11.90 18.60
C ILE A 45 -1.41 13.04 18.79
N GLY A 46 -1.76 14.27 18.40
CA GLY A 46 -0.94 15.48 18.56
C GLY A 46 0.22 15.62 17.57
N PHE A 47 0.21 14.87 16.47
CA PHE A 47 1.34 14.75 15.53
C PHE A 47 1.03 15.19 14.08
N ASN A 48 -0.12 15.82 13.85
CA ASN A 48 -0.52 16.30 12.51
C ASN A 48 0.49 17.27 11.90
N ASN A 49 0.83 17.08 10.63
CA ASN A 49 1.72 17.93 9.85
C ASN A 49 3.11 18.15 10.48
N LYS A 50 3.59 17.21 11.29
CA LYS A 50 4.90 17.31 11.94
C LYS A 50 5.94 16.36 11.37
N ALA A 51 5.52 15.23 10.82
CA ALA A 51 6.47 14.18 10.43
C ALA A 51 7.46 14.66 9.36
N LYS A 52 8.75 14.48 9.66
CA LYS A 52 9.88 14.75 8.76
C LYS A 52 10.68 13.48 8.51
N PRO A 53 11.32 13.35 7.33
CA PRO A 53 12.13 12.19 6.99
C PRO A 53 13.45 12.17 7.77
N ALA A 54 14.12 11.02 7.82
CA ALA A 54 15.45 10.92 8.42
C ALA A 54 16.50 11.72 7.62
N PHE A 55 16.35 11.80 6.29
CA PHE A 55 17.17 12.62 5.40
C PHE A 55 16.29 13.45 4.45
N VAL A 56 16.82 14.51 3.83
CA VAL A 56 16.03 15.41 2.96
C VAL A 56 16.28 15.11 1.48
N GLY A 57 15.21 14.93 0.71
CA GLY A 57 15.23 14.88 -0.76
C GLY A 57 13.92 15.47 -1.31
N ASN A 58 13.90 15.94 -2.56
CA ASN A 58 12.81 16.78 -3.07
C ASN A 58 12.01 16.08 -4.18
N TYR A 59 10.75 15.72 -3.93
CA TYR A 59 9.88 15.02 -4.89
C TYR A 59 8.40 15.35 -4.66
N ASN A 60 7.64 15.78 -5.67
CA ASN A 60 6.20 16.01 -5.51
C ASN A 60 5.39 14.70 -5.53
N LYS A 61 5.10 14.13 -4.35
CA LYS A 61 4.14 13.02 -4.17
C LYS A 61 3.08 13.39 -3.14
N MET A 62 1.87 12.83 -3.28
CA MET A 62 0.72 12.99 -2.36
C MET A 62 0.49 11.77 -1.46
N VAL A 63 1.28 10.71 -1.60
CA VAL A 63 1.30 9.50 -0.76
C VAL A 63 2.74 8.99 -0.83
N THR A 64 3.25 8.48 0.29
CA THR A 64 4.57 7.84 0.33
C THR A 64 4.42 6.41 0.84
N TYR A 65 4.91 5.48 0.04
CA TYR A 65 5.00 4.07 0.41
C TYR A 65 6.38 3.79 1.00
N VAL A 66 6.43 3.11 2.13
CA VAL A 66 7.68 2.66 2.74
C VAL A 66 7.56 1.18 3.06
N TRP A 67 8.67 0.45 3.07
CA TRP A 67 8.65 -0.95 3.48
C TRP A 67 10.03 -1.39 3.94
N GLY A 68 10.05 -2.46 4.74
CA GLY A 68 11.28 -3.10 5.21
C GLY A 68 11.51 -2.92 6.70
N GLN A 69 12.48 -3.69 7.21
CA GLN A 69 12.83 -3.70 8.62
C GLN A 69 13.85 -2.60 8.93
N ASN A 70 13.66 -1.88 10.04
CA ASN A 70 14.55 -0.78 10.44
C ASN A 70 14.77 0.26 9.33
N PHE A 71 13.80 0.39 8.42
CA PHE A 71 13.92 1.25 7.26
C PHE A 71 13.83 2.71 7.66
N LYS A 72 14.87 3.47 7.31
CA LYS A 72 14.91 4.93 7.51
C LYS A 72 14.51 5.60 6.21
N LEU A 73 13.38 6.31 6.25
CA LEU A 73 12.93 7.06 5.08
C LEU A 73 13.89 8.22 4.81
N SER A 74 14.62 8.14 3.69
CA SER A 74 15.61 9.13 3.27
C SER A 74 15.00 10.37 2.62
N THR A 75 13.71 10.36 2.30
CA THR A 75 12.97 11.53 1.82
C THR A 75 11.47 11.32 1.94
N MET A 76 10.77 12.39 2.32
CA MET A 76 9.31 12.48 2.25
C MET A 76 8.84 13.33 1.06
N GLY A 77 9.76 13.86 0.25
CA GLY A 77 9.41 14.78 -0.83
C GLY A 77 8.45 15.89 -0.38
N GLY A 78 7.40 16.11 -1.17
CA GLY A 78 6.38 17.13 -0.98
C GLY A 78 5.44 16.88 0.20
N ILE A 79 5.54 15.71 0.85
CA ILE A 79 4.77 15.34 2.04
C ILE A 79 5.51 15.68 3.35
N ASN A 80 6.74 16.16 3.25
CA ASN A 80 7.55 16.58 4.41
C ASN A 80 6.82 17.64 5.24
N GLY A 81 6.59 17.36 6.52
CA GLY A 81 5.85 18.27 7.42
C GLY A 81 4.37 18.44 7.07
N LYS A 82 3.78 17.52 6.31
CA LYS A 82 2.36 17.58 5.90
C LYS A 82 1.59 16.28 6.18
N VAL A 83 2.25 15.30 6.80
CA VAL A 83 1.64 13.98 7.04
C VAL A 83 0.49 14.13 8.03
N SER A 84 -0.69 13.64 7.64
CA SER A 84 -1.91 13.73 8.44
C SER A 84 -2.54 12.38 8.75
N SER A 85 -2.14 11.29 8.07
CA SER A 85 -2.62 9.94 8.37
C SER A 85 -1.58 8.85 8.06
N ILE A 86 -1.77 7.68 8.65
CA ILE A 86 -0.90 6.51 8.51
C ILE A 86 -1.76 5.26 8.32
N ARG A 87 -1.34 4.40 7.40
CA ARG A 87 -1.99 3.12 7.13
C ARG A 87 -0.95 2.00 7.02
N HIS A 88 -1.32 0.83 7.51
CA HIS A 88 -0.56 -0.40 7.37
C HIS A 88 -1.21 -1.24 6.27
N SER A 89 -0.41 -1.96 5.49
CA SER A 89 -0.89 -2.88 4.46
C SER A 89 -0.15 -4.21 4.54
N GLY A 90 -0.85 -5.27 4.17
CA GLY A 90 -0.38 -6.65 4.32
C GLY A 90 -0.90 -7.30 5.60
N VAL A 91 -0.43 -8.51 5.86
CA VAL A 91 -0.72 -9.29 7.07
C VAL A 91 0.61 -9.79 7.61
N ASP A 92 0.81 -9.71 8.92
CA ASP A 92 2.00 -10.16 9.67
C ASP A 92 3.34 -9.56 9.22
N ASP A 93 3.87 -9.98 8.06
CA ASP A 93 5.15 -9.53 7.50
C ASP A 93 5.11 -9.38 5.96
N LEU A 94 6.23 -8.91 5.40
CA LEU A 94 6.41 -8.52 4.00
C LEU A 94 6.53 -9.75 3.11
N SER A 95 6.86 -10.89 3.70
CA SER A 95 6.98 -12.19 3.04
C SER A 95 5.63 -12.89 2.92
N ALA A 96 4.66 -12.53 3.78
CA ALA A 96 3.30 -13.00 3.70
C ALA A 96 2.62 -12.49 2.43
N ASN A 97 2.11 -13.43 1.64
CA ASN A 97 1.42 -13.14 0.40
C ASN A 97 0.05 -12.55 0.73
N THR A 98 -0.07 -11.23 0.55
CA THR A 98 -1.32 -10.52 0.78
C THR A 98 -1.61 -9.64 -0.42
N LEU A 99 -2.89 -9.56 -0.76
CA LEU A 99 -3.46 -8.66 -1.73
C LEU A 99 -4.43 -7.71 -1.02
N ASN A 100 -4.08 -6.44 -0.89
CA ASN A 100 -4.92 -5.41 -0.29
C ASN A 100 -5.56 -4.58 -1.41
N PHE A 101 -6.89 -4.49 -1.40
CA PHE A 101 -7.69 -3.66 -2.29
C PHE A 101 -8.19 -2.43 -1.54
N TYR A 102 -8.32 -1.32 -2.28
CA TYR A 102 -8.76 -0.05 -1.74
C TYR A 102 -9.86 0.57 -2.60
N GLU A 103 -10.83 1.18 -1.91
CA GLU A 103 -11.98 1.88 -2.50
C GLU A 103 -11.56 3.05 -3.40
N GLY A 104 -10.44 3.69 -3.09
CA GLY A 104 -9.93 4.86 -3.80
C GLY A 104 -8.57 4.62 -4.43
N PRO A 105 -8.14 5.50 -5.36
CA PRO A 105 -6.76 5.50 -5.83
C PRO A 105 -5.80 5.83 -4.68
N ARG A 106 -4.55 5.41 -4.82
CA ARG A 106 -3.44 5.64 -3.88
C ARG A 106 -3.75 5.15 -2.47
N SER A 107 -4.39 3.99 -2.38
CA SER A 107 -4.68 3.29 -1.13
C SER A 107 -5.59 4.08 -0.18
N MET A 108 -6.51 4.88 -0.74
CA MET A 108 -7.48 5.68 0.01
C MET A 108 -8.80 4.93 0.22
N GLY A 109 -9.58 5.38 1.19
CA GLY A 109 -10.93 4.86 1.46
C GLY A 109 -10.90 3.51 2.17
N ILE A 110 -12.00 2.76 2.06
CA ILE A 110 -12.16 1.44 2.68
C ILE A 110 -11.12 0.45 2.14
N GLU A 111 -10.71 -0.51 2.96
CA GLU A 111 -9.73 -1.56 2.62
C GLU A 111 -10.38 -2.95 2.75
N GLN A 112 -10.01 -3.88 1.87
CA GLN A 112 -10.17 -5.32 2.08
C GLN A 112 -8.90 -6.05 1.69
N ASN A 113 -8.58 -7.14 2.40
CA ASN A 113 -7.38 -7.93 2.15
C ASN A 113 -7.71 -9.40 1.85
N VAL A 114 -6.85 -10.03 1.05
CA VAL A 114 -6.95 -11.43 0.65
C VAL A 114 -5.57 -12.07 0.77
N TYR A 115 -5.48 -13.20 1.47
CA TYR A 115 -4.22 -13.93 1.70
C TYR A 115 -4.28 -15.41 1.27
N LYS A 116 -5.43 -15.84 0.73
CA LYS A 116 -5.70 -17.17 0.18
C LYS A 116 -6.70 -17.07 -0.97
N ASP A 117 -6.96 -18.17 -1.66
CA ASP A 117 -8.01 -18.22 -2.68
C ASP A 117 -9.35 -17.74 -2.08
N SER A 118 -9.98 -16.79 -2.77
CA SER A 118 -11.26 -16.20 -2.40
C SER A 118 -12.20 -16.27 -3.58
N PRO A 119 -13.18 -17.20 -3.59
CA PRO A 119 -14.14 -17.34 -4.69
C PRO A 119 -15.10 -16.15 -4.78
N LYS A 120 -15.17 -15.29 -3.77
CA LYS A 120 -16.00 -14.09 -3.72
C LYS A 120 -15.36 -13.06 -2.79
N LEU A 121 -15.23 -11.83 -3.26
CA LEU A 121 -14.77 -10.70 -2.43
C LEU A 121 -15.90 -10.17 -1.54
N ASN A 122 -15.52 -9.57 -0.40
CA ASN A 122 -16.48 -8.91 0.50
C ASN A 122 -17.06 -7.65 -0.15
N TYR A 123 -16.19 -6.90 -0.84
CA TYR A 123 -16.59 -5.80 -1.71
C TYR A 123 -16.27 -6.18 -3.15
N ASP A 124 -17.31 -6.26 -3.98
CA ASP A 124 -17.19 -6.57 -5.40
C ASP A 124 -16.75 -5.33 -6.19
N LYS A 125 -15.95 -5.50 -7.25
CA LYS A 125 -15.51 -4.43 -8.17
C LYS A 125 -14.85 -3.26 -7.44
N PHE A 126 -14.04 -3.61 -6.44
CA PHE A 126 -13.50 -2.73 -5.42
C PHE A 126 -11.98 -2.51 -5.61
N ASP A 127 -11.52 -2.38 -6.85
CA ASP A 127 -10.11 -2.44 -7.20
C ASP A 127 -9.57 -1.11 -7.77
N LYS A 128 -9.85 0.03 -7.10
CA LYS A 128 -9.33 1.34 -7.53
C LYS A 128 -7.82 1.48 -7.30
N SER A 129 -7.30 0.84 -6.27
CA SER A 129 -5.87 0.61 -6.12
C SER A 129 -5.59 -0.68 -5.36
N ILE A 130 -4.41 -1.25 -5.58
CA ILE A 130 -4.00 -2.52 -5.00
C ILE A 130 -2.57 -2.42 -4.49
N ILE A 131 -2.32 -3.06 -3.36
CA ILE A 131 -0.98 -3.38 -2.86
C ILE A 131 -0.82 -4.89 -2.76
N ILE A 132 0.29 -5.40 -3.27
CA ILE A 132 0.64 -6.82 -3.24
C ILE A 132 1.90 -6.98 -2.40
N THR A 133 1.84 -7.75 -1.31
CA THR A 133 3.00 -8.15 -0.50
C THR A 133 3.32 -9.63 -0.70
N GLY A 134 4.47 -10.07 -0.20
CA GLY A 134 4.97 -11.43 -0.36
C GLY A 134 5.75 -11.63 -1.66
N CYS A 135 5.95 -12.91 -1.99
CA CYS A 135 6.77 -13.34 -3.12
C CYS A 135 5.98 -14.04 -4.23
N LYS A 136 4.67 -14.23 -4.04
CA LYS A 136 3.80 -14.93 -4.99
C LYS A 136 2.83 -13.97 -5.67
N PRO A 137 2.54 -14.19 -6.96
CA PRO A 137 1.50 -13.44 -7.65
C PRO A 137 0.10 -13.83 -7.16
N PHE A 138 -0.87 -13.01 -7.54
CA PHE A 138 -2.29 -13.32 -7.45
C PHE A 138 -2.93 -13.24 -8.84
N THR A 139 -3.97 -14.05 -9.06
CA THR A 139 -4.84 -13.95 -10.24
C THR A 139 -6.14 -13.27 -9.83
N LEU A 140 -6.48 -12.20 -10.54
CA LEU A 140 -7.73 -11.47 -10.38
C LEU A 140 -8.72 -11.94 -11.45
N TYR A 141 -9.99 -12.14 -11.06
CA TYR A 141 -11.04 -12.65 -11.93
C TYR A 141 -12.23 -11.70 -11.98
N GLU A 142 -12.78 -11.54 -13.18
CA GLU A 142 -13.93 -10.66 -13.48
C GLU A 142 -15.25 -11.15 -12.86
N LYS A 143 -15.34 -12.45 -12.53
CA LYS A 143 -16.54 -13.06 -11.95
C LYS A 143 -16.21 -13.84 -10.70
N GLU A 144 -17.23 -14.07 -9.87
CA GLU A 144 -17.16 -15.00 -8.74
C GLU A 144 -16.76 -16.42 -9.20
N ASN A 145 -16.29 -17.23 -8.26
CA ASN A 145 -15.85 -18.62 -8.46
C ASN A 145 -14.79 -18.76 -9.56
N PHE A 146 -13.88 -17.78 -9.66
CA PHE A 146 -12.74 -17.79 -10.57
C PHE A 146 -13.13 -17.81 -12.06
N GLY A 147 -14.28 -17.23 -12.38
CA GLY A 147 -14.82 -17.15 -13.74
C GLY A 147 -14.43 -15.87 -14.49
N GLY A 148 -14.74 -15.86 -15.80
CA GLY A 148 -14.59 -14.66 -16.64
C GLY A 148 -13.16 -14.36 -17.09
N LYS A 149 -12.93 -13.11 -17.50
CA LYS A 149 -11.58 -12.62 -17.81
C LYS A 149 -10.72 -12.64 -16.55
N ARG A 150 -9.41 -12.77 -16.75
CA ARG A 150 -8.45 -12.85 -15.66
C ARG A 150 -7.11 -12.24 -16.01
N ILE A 151 -6.47 -11.63 -15.03
CA ILE A 151 -5.10 -11.10 -15.11
C ILE A 151 -4.28 -11.57 -13.92
N CYS A 152 -2.97 -11.65 -14.09
CA CYS A 152 -2.06 -11.87 -12.97
C CYS A 152 -1.45 -10.53 -12.54
N VAL A 153 -1.45 -10.30 -11.22
CA VAL A 153 -0.76 -9.20 -10.57
C VAL A 153 0.36 -9.77 -9.71
N TYR A 154 1.50 -9.08 -9.68
CA TYR A 154 2.72 -9.58 -9.08
C TYR A 154 3.20 -8.64 -7.97
N PRO A 155 3.83 -9.14 -6.91
CA PRO A 155 4.72 -8.29 -6.12
C PRO A 155 5.92 -7.87 -6.99
N ASN A 156 6.72 -6.92 -6.53
CA ASN A 156 7.97 -6.60 -7.21
C ASN A 156 9.00 -7.72 -6.95
N TYR A 157 9.01 -8.69 -7.86
CA TYR A 157 9.73 -9.96 -7.76
C TYR A 157 11.19 -9.90 -8.25
N THR A 158 11.63 -8.79 -8.83
CA THR A 158 12.99 -8.68 -9.42
C THR A 158 14.09 -8.42 -8.38
N SER A 159 13.77 -8.48 -7.09
CA SER A 159 14.74 -8.24 -6.02
C SER A 159 14.49 -9.15 -4.82
N THR A 160 15.57 -9.61 -4.19
CA THR A 160 15.58 -10.29 -2.90
C THR A 160 16.05 -9.31 -1.82
N PRO A 161 15.34 -9.15 -0.70
CA PRO A 161 14.01 -9.72 -0.40
C PRO A 161 12.92 -9.16 -1.32
N CYS A 162 11.84 -9.94 -1.50
CA CYS A 162 10.69 -9.55 -2.32
C CYS A 162 10.15 -8.18 -1.87
N LYS A 163 9.86 -7.31 -2.84
CA LYS A 163 9.36 -5.97 -2.56
C LYS A 163 7.86 -5.92 -2.86
N PRO A 164 7.09 -5.07 -2.15
CA PRO A 164 5.70 -4.87 -2.49
C PRO A 164 5.50 -4.38 -3.92
N GLY A 165 4.39 -4.81 -4.52
CA GLY A 165 3.86 -4.26 -5.76
C GLY A 165 2.79 -3.20 -5.47
N PHE A 166 2.80 -2.10 -6.22
CA PHE A 166 1.86 -0.99 -6.08
C PHE A 166 1.13 -0.72 -7.40
N LEU A 167 -0.19 -0.85 -7.38
CA LEU A 167 -1.08 -0.46 -8.48
C LEU A 167 -1.93 0.71 -7.98
N GLU A 168 -1.38 1.92 -8.07
CA GLU A 168 -1.89 3.08 -7.32
C GLU A 168 -3.16 3.72 -7.89
N LYS A 169 -3.63 3.33 -9.08
CA LYS A 169 -4.78 3.96 -9.73
C LYS A 169 -5.44 3.02 -10.74
N PRO A 170 -6.72 3.25 -11.09
CA PRO A 170 -7.45 2.42 -12.06
C PRO A 170 -6.71 2.25 -13.40
N SER A 171 -6.00 3.29 -13.86
CA SER A 171 -5.25 3.23 -15.12
C SER A 171 -4.09 2.21 -15.11
N ALA A 172 -3.66 1.73 -13.94
CA ALA A 172 -2.64 0.68 -13.81
C ALA A 172 -3.19 -0.72 -14.08
N PHE A 173 -4.52 -0.88 -14.13
CA PHE A 173 -5.22 -2.13 -14.42
C PHE A 173 -5.75 -2.18 -15.86
N GLY A 174 -5.55 -1.10 -16.63
CA GLY A 174 -6.13 -0.94 -17.96
C GLY A 174 -7.66 -1.12 -17.93
N HIS A 175 -8.16 -1.98 -18.81
CA HIS A 175 -9.58 -2.32 -18.89
C HIS A 175 -10.05 -3.30 -17.80
N PHE A 176 -9.23 -3.65 -16.81
CA PHE A 176 -9.62 -4.57 -15.74
C PHE A 176 -9.98 -3.87 -14.43
N ALA A 177 -9.82 -2.54 -14.35
CA ALA A 177 -10.28 -1.78 -13.21
C ALA A 177 -11.80 -1.97 -12.99
N ASP A 178 -12.21 -2.04 -11.73
CA ASP A 178 -13.61 -2.12 -11.28
C ASP A 178 -14.33 -3.38 -11.76
N GLN A 179 -13.58 -4.48 -11.91
CA GLN A 179 -14.13 -5.74 -12.41
C GLN A 179 -13.83 -6.92 -11.50
N VAL A 180 -12.98 -6.76 -10.47
CA VAL A 180 -12.53 -7.91 -9.69
C VAL A 180 -13.65 -8.40 -8.77
N SER A 181 -14.01 -9.67 -8.92
CA SER A 181 -15.03 -10.35 -8.10
C SER A 181 -14.48 -11.56 -7.34
N SER A 182 -13.39 -12.17 -7.80
CA SER A 182 -12.72 -13.27 -7.09
C SER A 182 -11.21 -13.28 -7.35
N VAL A 183 -10.47 -13.96 -6.47
CA VAL A 183 -9.01 -13.91 -6.44
C VAL A 183 -8.43 -15.29 -6.13
N ARG A 184 -7.33 -15.67 -6.77
CA ARG A 184 -6.53 -16.85 -6.40
C ARG A 184 -5.07 -16.51 -6.16
N LEU A 185 -4.45 -17.18 -5.20
CA LEU A 185 -3.01 -17.13 -4.98
C LEU A 185 -2.29 -17.95 -6.07
N GLY A 186 -1.36 -17.33 -6.77
CA GLY A 186 -0.70 -17.88 -7.95
C GLY A 186 -1.14 -17.19 -9.24
N CYS A 187 -0.43 -17.44 -10.33
CA CYS A 187 -0.78 -16.94 -11.67
C CYS A 187 -1.41 -18.04 -12.52
N PHE A 188 -2.67 -17.86 -12.89
CA PHE A 188 -3.48 -18.76 -13.71
C PHE A 188 -3.98 -18.10 -15.00
N SER A 189 -3.36 -16.98 -15.41
CA SER A 189 -3.64 -16.27 -16.66
C SER A 189 -2.44 -16.31 -17.59
N LYS A 190 -2.70 -16.35 -18.90
CA LYS A 190 -1.68 -16.10 -19.92
C LYS A 190 -1.44 -14.58 -20.13
N LYS A 191 -2.34 -13.73 -19.64
CA LYS A 191 -2.20 -12.27 -19.67
C LYS A 191 -1.54 -11.78 -18.38
N ILE A 192 -0.38 -11.17 -18.54
CA ILE A 192 0.42 -10.56 -17.48
C ILE A 192 0.24 -9.05 -17.61
N GLU A 193 -0.34 -8.41 -16.60
CA GLU A 193 -0.26 -6.95 -16.47
C GLU A 193 0.98 -6.65 -15.62
N PHE A 194 1.97 -6.01 -16.23
CA PHE A 194 3.20 -5.65 -15.55
C PHE A 194 3.00 -4.44 -14.65
N LEU A 195 3.62 -4.52 -13.48
CA LEU A 195 3.79 -3.40 -12.58
C LEU A 195 4.42 -2.20 -13.31
N ILE A 196 3.81 -1.03 -13.20
CA ILE A 196 4.57 0.21 -13.34
C ILE A 196 5.47 0.26 -12.12
N LEU A 197 6.74 -0.12 -12.32
CA LEU A 197 7.83 0.25 -11.42
C LEU A 197 7.78 1.77 -11.28
N VAL A 198 7.33 2.27 -10.13
CA VAL A 198 7.71 3.62 -9.71
C VAL A 198 9.23 3.53 -9.50
N LYS A 199 9.98 3.86 -10.56
CA LYS A 199 11.42 4.10 -10.44
C LYS A 199 11.58 5.19 -9.37
N TRP A 200 12.33 4.85 -8.33
CA TRP A 200 12.81 5.78 -7.32
C TRP A 200 13.96 6.58 -7.91
#